data_AF-A0A7J2HFQ1-F1
#
_entry.id   AF-A0A7J2HFQ1-F1
#
_cell.length_a   1.000
_cell.length_b   1.000
_cell.length_c   1.000
_cell.angle_alpha   90.00
_cell.angle_beta   90.00
_cell.angle_gamma   90.00
#
_symmetry.space_group_name_H-M   'P 1'
#
loop_
_entity.id
_entity.type
_entity.pdbx_description
1 polymer ?
#
loop_
_entity_poly.entity_id
_entity_poly.type
_entity_poly.pdbx_seq_one_letter_code
_entity_poly.pdbx_strand_id
1 'polypeptide(L)'
;MVRELIVAAISYLIFLLPLLLSTISYLDPYAPFTLLFTLLLPAVLAAMISCMLAASPYHLISPLAGGSAAFLTNYLLKTLNLAFSEVYLSWPYLMAIIVSMITALSLNKIMKAREKAFPRVEEELEELEETVVSEEIELTMCPSCGRPIPSDSVYCPLCGERVKEER
;
A
#
# COMPACT_ATOMS: atom_id res chain seq x y z
N MET A 1 -11.44 -11.65 -12.96
CA MET A 1 -12.28 -12.57 -12.16
C MET A 1 -11.45 -13.42 -11.20
N VAL A 2 -10.44 -14.18 -11.67
CA VAL A 2 -9.60 -15.04 -10.82
C VAL A 2 -8.90 -14.27 -9.68
N ARG A 3 -8.29 -13.11 -9.98
CA ARG A 3 -7.62 -12.28 -8.97
C ARG A 3 -8.54 -11.83 -7.83
N GLU A 4 -9.75 -11.40 -8.15
CA GLU A 4 -10.73 -10.94 -7.13
C GLU A 4 -11.17 -12.08 -6.22
N LEU A 5 -11.36 -13.28 -6.79
CA LEU A 5 -11.68 -14.48 -6.03
C LEU A 5 -10.53 -14.84 -5.06
N ILE A 6 -9.29 -14.72 -5.51
CA ILE A 6 -8.10 -14.95 -4.67
C ILE A 6 -8.08 -13.94 -3.50
N VAL A 7 -8.33 -12.66 -3.75
CA VAL A 7 -8.32 -11.62 -2.71
C VAL A 7 -9.45 -11.84 -1.69
N ALA A 8 -10.64 -12.22 -2.15
CA ALA A 8 -11.76 -12.56 -1.26
C ALA A 8 -11.45 -13.80 -0.41
N ALA A 9 -10.82 -14.83 -0.99
CA ALA A 9 -10.38 -16.02 -0.26
C ALA A 9 -9.32 -15.68 0.80
N ILE A 10 -8.34 -14.84 0.47
CA ILE A 10 -7.33 -14.37 1.42
C ILE A 10 -7.99 -13.58 2.56
N SER A 11 -8.92 -12.68 2.22
CA SER A 11 -9.67 -11.91 3.22
C SER A 11 -10.44 -12.84 4.17
N TYR A 12 -11.11 -13.86 3.64
CA TYR A 12 -11.79 -14.88 4.44
C TYR A 12 -10.84 -15.63 5.39
N LEU A 13 -9.69 -16.11 4.89
CA LEU A 13 -8.69 -16.80 5.71
C LEU A 13 -8.16 -15.92 6.85
N ILE A 14 -7.94 -14.63 6.57
CA ILE A 14 -7.52 -13.64 7.58
C ILE A 14 -8.61 -13.49 8.65
N PHE A 15 -9.88 -13.37 8.27
CA PHE A 15 -10.99 -13.29 9.22
C PHE A 15 -11.29 -14.59 9.98
N LEU A 16 -10.80 -15.75 9.52
CA LEU A 16 -10.85 -17.02 10.25
C LEU A 16 -9.75 -17.18 11.30
N LEU A 17 -8.74 -16.32 11.31
CA LEU A 17 -7.60 -16.42 12.22
C LEU A 17 -8.02 -16.45 13.71
N PRO A 18 -8.98 -15.63 14.20
CA PRO A 18 -9.47 -15.74 15.58
C PRO A 18 -10.04 -17.12 15.93
N LEU A 19 -10.72 -17.79 15.00
CA LEU A 19 -11.25 -19.14 15.19
C LEU A 19 -10.09 -20.14 15.35
N LEU A 20 -9.10 -20.09 14.45
CA LEU A 20 -7.91 -20.94 14.53
C LEU A 20 -7.15 -20.72 15.85
N LEU A 21 -6.94 -19.45 16.23
CA LEU A 21 -6.30 -19.08 17.50
C LEU A 21 -7.07 -19.61 18.71
N SER A 22 -8.40 -19.55 18.69
CA SER A 22 -9.22 -20.08 19.79
C SER A 22 -9.13 -21.60 19.96
N THR A 23 -8.79 -22.33 18.89
CA THR A 23 -8.60 -23.79 18.96
C THR A 23 -7.22 -24.21 19.44
N ILE A 24 -6.21 -23.33 19.34
CA ILE A 24 -4.79 -23.67 19.60
C ILE A 24 -4.29 -23.02 20.89
N SER A 25 -4.81 -21.84 21.24
CA SER A 25 -4.31 -21.02 22.34
C SER A 25 -5.39 -20.75 23.39
N TYR A 26 -5.05 -20.98 24.66
CA TYR A 26 -5.85 -20.61 25.83
C TYR A 26 -5.71 -19.11 26.14
N LEU A 27 -5.80 -18.24 25.13
CA LEU A 27 -5.85 -16.80 25.36
C LEU A 27 -7.23 -16.46 25.89
N ASP A 28 -7.30 -15.75 27.02
CA ASP A 28 -8.55 -15.29 27.62
C ASP A 28 -9.35 -14.46 26.60
N PRO A 29 -10.47 -15.00 26.07
CA PRO A 29 -11.19 -14.38 24.96
C PRO A 29 -11.92 -13.10 25.38
N TYR A 30 -11.98 -12.80 26.68
CA TYR A 30 -12.69 -11.66 27.25
C TYR A 30 -11.79 -10.51 27.69
N ALA A 31 -10.46 -10.69 27.61
CA ALA A 31 -9.55 -9.58 27.82
C ALA A 31 -9.77 -8.54 26.70
N PRO A 32 -10.16 -7.29 27.03
CA PRO A 32 -10.58 -6.31 26.02
C PRO A 32 -9.47 -5.98 25.02
N PHE A 33 -8.22 -5.99 25.47
CA PHE A 33 -7.05 -5.78 24.62
C PHE A 33 -6.81 -6.95 23.67
N THR A 34 -6.96 -8.18 24.14
CA THR A 34 -6.83 -9.39 23.31
C THR A 34 -7.88 -9.38 22.21
N LEU A 35 -9.13 -9.04 22.55
CA LEU A 35 -10.24 -8.96 21.60
C LEU A 35 -10.01 -7.84 20.55
N LEU A 36 -9.52 -6.68 20.99
CA LEU A 36 -9.15 -5.59 20.09
C LEU A 36 -8.09 -6.01 19.07
N PHE A 37 -6.95 -6.57 19.52
CA PHE A 37 -5.88 -6.95 18.60
C PHE A 37 -6.27 -8.12 17.70
N THR A 38 -6.93 -9.15 18.24
CA THR A 38 -7.31 -10.34 17.46
C THR A 38 -8.35 -10.05 16.39
N LEU A 39 -9.20 -9.04 16.55
CA LEU A 39 -10.24 -8.71 15.56
C LEU A 39 -9.87 -7.53 14.66
N LEU A 40 -9.22 -6.50 15.21
CA LEU A 40 -8.90 -5.30 14.46
C LEU A 40 -7.70 -5.51 13.53
N LEU A 41 -6.69 -6.27 13.96
CA LEU A 41 -5.50 -6.51 13.15
C LEU A 41 -5.84 -7.29 11.85
N PRO A 42 -6.59 -8.41 11.89
CA PRO A 42 -7.03 -9.09 10.68
C PRO A 42 -7.91 -8.21 9.78
N ALA A 43 -8.79 -7.40 10.37
CA ALA A 43 -9.67 -6.50 9.62
C ALA A 43 -8.89 -5.45 8.81
N VAL A 44 -7.87 -4.84 9.42
CA VAL A 44 -7.00 -3.86 8.75
C VAL A 44 -6.14 -4.54 7.68
N LEU A 45 -5.58 -5.72 7.96
CA LEU A 45 -4.77 -6.47 6.99
C LEU A 45 -5.60 -6.88 5.77
N ALA A 46 -6.81 -7.37 5.97
CA ALA A 46 -7.72 -7.72 4.88
C ALA A 46 -8.04 -6.50 4.00
N ALA A 47 -8.32 -5.34 4.60
CA ALA A 47 -8.54 -4.10 3.87
C ALA A 47 -7.30 -3.65 3.08
N MET A 48 -6.11 -3.75 3.67
CA MET A 48 -4.85 -3.37 3.04
C MET A 48 -4.52 -4.26 1.82
N ILE A 49 -4.65 -5.58 1.97
CA ILE A 49 -4.44 -6.55 0.89
C ILE A 49 -5.46 -6.32 -0.22
N SER A 50 -6.72 -6.06 0.14
CA SER A 50 -7.77 -5.79 -0.82
C SER A 50 -7.50 -4.53 -1.65
N CYS A 51 -7.05 -3.45 -1.02
CA CYS A 51 -6.65 -2.24 -1.75
C CYS A 51 -5.46 -2.48 -2.68
N MET A 52 -4.48 -3.29 -2.27
CA MET A 52 -3.27 -3.51 -3.08
C MET A 52 -3.49 -4.46 -4.26
N LEU A 53 -4.33 -5.49 -4.12
CA LEU A 53 -4.44 -6.58 -5.10
C LEU A 53 -5.76 -6.56 -5.90
N ALA A 54 -6.83 -5.95 -5.40
CA ALA A 54 -8.13 -5.94 -6.08
C ALA A 54 -8.22 -4.81 -7.11
N ALA A 55 -8.99 -5.03 -8.18
CA ALA A 55 -9.31 -3.96 -9.11
C ALA A 55 -10.23 -2.88 -8.49
N SER A 56 -10.19 -1.69 -9.10
CA SER A 56 -10.85 -0.45 -8.68
C SER A 56 -12.27 -0.56 -8.06
N PRO A 57 -13.22 -1.42 -8.51
CA PRO A 57 -14.52 -1.53 -7.83
C PRO A 57 -14.62 -2.64 -6.76
N TYR A 58 -13.69 -3.60 -6.70
CA TYR A 58 -13.81 -4.81 -5.86
C TYR A 58 -13.02 -4.76 -4.55
N HIS A 59 -12.18 -3.74 -4.34
CA HIS A 59 -11.42 -3.55 -3.11
C HIS A 59 -12.29 -3.42 -1.85
N LEU A 60 -13.52 -2.89 -1.98
CA LEU A 60 -14.49 -2.80 -0.88
C LEU A 60 -15.25 -4.11 -0.67
N ILE A 61 -15.49 -4.85 -1.75
CA ILE A 61 -16.34 -6.04 -1.71
C ILE A 61 -15.61 -7.19 -1.01
N SER A 62 -14.28 -7.29 -1.18
CA SER A 62 -13.51 -8.44 -0.68
C SER A 62 -13.45 -8.56 0.85
N PRO A 63 -13.16 -7.49 1.64
CA PRO A 63 -13.12 -7.61 3.09
C PRO A 63 -14.52 -7.82 3.69
N LEU A 64 -15.56 -7.24 3.08
CA LEU A 64 -16.95 -7.45 3.49
C LEU A 64 -17.38 -8.90 3.25
N ALA A 65 -17.11 -9.43 2.05
CA ALA A 65 -17.39 -10.81 1.70
C ALA A 65 -16.62 -11.79 2.59
N GLY A 66 -15.33 -11.54 2.84
CA GLY A 66 -14.51 -12.37 3.72
C GLY A 66 -14.99 -12.38 5.18
N GLY A 67 -15.28 -11.20 5.75
CA GLY A 67 -15.78 -11.08 7.13
C GLY A 67 -17.18 -11.68 7.30
N SER A 68 -18.10 -11.42 6.37
CA SER A 68 -19.44 -12.04 6.40
C SER A 68 -19.40 -13.56 6.21
N ALA A 69 -18.53 -14.07 5.33
CA ALA A 69 -18.33 -15.51 5.16
C ALA A 69 -17.77 -16.15 6.43
N ALA A 70 -16.83 -15.51 7.12
CA ALA A 70 -16.28 -16.00 8.38
C ALA A 70 -17.32 -15.99 9.52
N PHE A 71 -18.17 -14.96 9.60
CA PHE A 71 -19.34 -14.94 10.49
C PHE A 71 -20.25 -16.14 10.23
N LEU A 72 -20.64 -16.33 8.96
CA LEU A 72 -21.55 -17.40 8.56
C LEU A 72 -20.94 -18.78 8.83
N THR A 73 -19.65 -18.95 8.58
CA THR A 73 -18.90 -20.18 8.88
C THR A 73 -19.01 -20.50 10.37
N ASN A 74 -18.73 -19.53 11.25
CA ASN A 74 -18.79 -19.75 12.68
C ASN A 74 -20.22 -19.96 13.19
N TYR A 75 -21.21 -19.27 12.60
CA TYR A 75 -22.62 -19.50 12.91
C TYR A 75 -23.05 -20.92 12.56
N LEU A 76 -22.66 -21.43 11.38
CA LEU A 76 -22.92 -22.81 10.97
C LEU A 76 -22.24 -23.82 11.90
N LEU A 77 -20.98 -23.58 12.29
CA LEU A 77 -20.26 -24.42 13.25
C LEU A 77 -21.00 -24.49 14.60
N LYS A 78 -21.53 -23.35 15.07
CA LYS A 78 -22.37 -23.29 16.27
C LYS A 78 -23.66 -24.11 16.10
N THR A 79 -24.37 -23.96 14.98
CA THR A 79 -25.61 -24.71 14.70
C THR A 79 -25.37 -26.21 14.66
N LEU A 80 -24.22 -26.65 14.13
CA LEU A 80 -23.81 -28.05 14.05
C LEU A 80 -23.15 -28.57 15.34
N ASN A 81 -23.01 -27.72 16.37
CA ASN A 81 -22.36 -28.02 17.64
C ASN A 81 -20.91 -28.54 17.47
N LEU A 82 -20.21 -28.05 16.45
CA LEU A 82 -18.79 -28.28 16.17
C LEU A 82 -17.93 -27.26 16.94
N ALA A 83 -16.61 -27.25 16.73
CA ALA A 83 -15.73 -26.24 17.32
C ALA A 83 -16.09 -24.82 16.79
N PHE A 84 -16.75 -24.01 17.63
CA PHE A 84 -17.10 -22.62 17.34
C PHE A 84 -16.48 -21.67 18.36
N SER A 85 -16.34 -20.39 17.98
CA SER A 85 -15.85 -19.33 18.87
C SER A 85 -16.93 -18.28 19.12
N GLU A 86 -17.19 -17.94 20.39
CA GLU A 86 -18.18 -16.91 20.76
C GLU A 86 -17.78 -15.50 20.30
N VAL A 87 -16.49 -15.28 20.02
CA VAL A 87 -15.95 -14.00 19.56
C VAL A 87 -16.64 -13.53 18.28
N TYR A 88 -16.97 -14.43 17.36
CA TYR A 88 -17.63 -14.09 16.09
C TYR A 88 -19.09 -13.66 16.24
N LEU A 89 -19.75 -14.07 17.33
CA LEU A 89 -21.13 -13.67 17.63
C LEU A 89 -21.19 -12.39 18.47
N SER A 90 -20.03 -11.85 18.86
CA SER A 90 -19.91 -10.66 19.68
C SER A 90 -20.06 -9.38 18.84
N TRP A 91 -20.60 -8.32 19.45
CA TRP A 91 -20.66 -6.98 18.85
C TRP A 91 -19.32 -6.45 18.32
N PRO A 92 -18.19 -6.65 19.02
CA PRO A 92 -16.87 -6.26 18.52
C PRO A 92 -16.51 -6.84 17.14
N TYR A 93 -16.96 -8.06 16.82
CA TYR A 93 -16.70 -8.67 15.51
C TYR A 93 -17.45 -7.95 14.38
N LEU A 94 -18.70 -7.58 14.62
CA LEU A 94 -19.46 -6.76 13.67
C LEU A 94 -18.81 -5.39 13.47
N MET A 95 -18.29 -4.79 14.55
CA MET A 95 -17.53 -3.55 14.47
C MET A 95 -16.24 -3.71 13.65
N ALA A 96 -15.55 -4.85 13.77
CA ALA A 96 -14.34 -5.13 12.99
C ALA A 96 -14.63 -5.20 11.47
N ILE A 97 -15.77 -5.78 11.06
CA ILE A 97 -16.21 -5.77 9.65
C ILE A 97 -16.42 -4.33 9.18
N ILE A 98 -17.10 -3.49 9.95
CA ILE A 98 -17.34 -2.08 9.61
C ILE A 98 -16.00 -1.32 9.51
N VAL A 99 -15.08 -1.53 10.46
CA VAL A 99 -13.74 -0.93 10.46
C VAL A 99 -12.95 -1.34 9.21
N SER A 100 -13.06 -2.60 8.76
CA SER A 100 -12.42 -3.06 7.52
C SER A 100 -12.93 -2.30 6.28
N MET A 101 -14.21 -1.92 6.25
CA MET A 101 -14.78 -1.10 5.18
C MET A 101 -14.29 0.34 5.24
N ILE A 102 -14.29 0.95 6.42
CA ILE A 102 -13.84 2.33 6.60
C ILE A 102 -12.36 2.47 6.22
N THR A 103 -11.54 1.50 6.63
CA THR A 103 -10.11 1.47 6.30
C THR A 103 -9.89 1.24 4.80
N ALA A 104 -10.62 0.34 4.15
CA ALA A 104 -10.58 0.15 2.70
C ALA A 104 -10.97 1.43 1.93
N LEU A 105 -12.00 2.16 2.36
CA LEU A 105 -12.41 3.43 1.75
C LEU A 105 -11.36 4.52 1.93
N SER A 106 -10.78 4.60 3.13
CA SER A 106 -9.73 5.58 3.45
C SER A 106 -8.47 5.33 2.62
N LEU A 107 -8.05 4.07 2.51
CA LEU A 107 -6.93 3.66 1.68
C LEU A 107 -7.20 3.90 0.19
N ASN A 108 -8.41 3.64 -0.30
CA ASN A 108 -8.77 3.92 -1.69
C ASN A 108 -8.63 5.41 -2.04
N LYS A 109 -9.05 6.31 -1.14
CA LYS A 109 -8.85 7.76 -1.35
C LYS A 109 -7.37 8.12 -1.47
N ILE A 110 -6.52 7.53 -0.62
CA ILE A 110 -5.07 7.77 -0.64
C ILE A 110 -4.45 7.22 -1.92
N MET A 111 -4.78 6.00 -2.33
CA MET A 111 -4.25 5.40 -3.55
C MET A 111 -4.70 6.15 -4.79
N LYS A 112 -5.96 6.59 -4.87
CA LYS A 112 -6.46 7.37 -6.01
C LYS A 112 -5.81 8.76 -6.09
N ALA A 113 -5.44 9.35 -4.95
CA ALA A 113 -4.62 10.56 -4.93
C ALA A 113 -3.20 10.28 -5.45
N ARG A 114 -2.60 9.15 -5.05
CA ARG A 114 -1.28 8.70 -5.52
C ARG A 114 -1.25 8.40 -7.02
N GLU A 115 -2.28 7.73 -7.54
CA GLU A 115 -2.43 7.39 -8.97
C GLU A 115 -2.50 8.64 -9.84
N LYS A 116 -3.09 9.73 -9.36
CA LYS A 116 -3.11 11.01 -10.09
C LYS A 116 -1.80 11.81 -9.97
N ALA A 117 -1.10 11.68 -8.84
CA ALA A 117 0.16 12.37 -8.62
C ALA A 117 1.30 11.76 -9.44
N PHE A 118 1.30 10.44 -9.63
CA PHE A 118 2.36 9.73 -10.37
C PHE A 118 2.55 10.18 -11.83
N PRO A 119 1.52 10.21 -12.71
CA PRO A 119 1.69 10.65 -14.09
C PRO A 119 2.07 12.12 -14.21
N ARG A 120 1.65 12.97 -13.24
CA ARG A 120 2.04 14.37 -13.20
C ARG A 120 3.53 14.56 -12.90
N VAL A 121 4.09 13.74 -12.01
CA VAL A 121 5.54 13.76 -11.71
C VAL A 121 6.33 13.26 -12.91
N GLU A 122 5.83 12.26 -13.62
CA GLU A 122 6.46 11.73 -14.83
C GLU A 122 6.48 12.77 -15.96
N GLU A 123 5.35 13.47 -16.17
CA GLU A 123 5.23 14.60 -17.11
C GLU A 123 6.13 15.79 -16.70
N GLU A 124 6.17 16.17 -15.42
CA GLU A 124 7.05 17.23 -14.90
C GLU A 124 8.55 16.85 -15.04
N LEU A 125 8.91 15.56 -14.94
CA LEU A 125 10.28 15.09 -15.18
C LEU A 125 10.64 15.15 -16.67
N GLU A 126 9.73 14.72 -17.55
CA GLU A 126 9.94 14.77 -19.00
C GLU A 126 10.12 16.22 -19.48
N GLU A 127 9.32 17.15 -18.97
CA GLU A 127 9.45 18.59 -19.26
C GLU A 127 10.77 19.17 -18.71
N LEU A 128 11.23 18.71 -17.55
CA LEU A 128 12.52 19.12 -16.98
C LEU A 128 13.71 18.54 -17.78
N GLU A 129 13.60 17.31 -18.25
CA GLU A 129 14.62 16.71 -19.13
C GLU A 129 14.67 17.42 -20.48
N GLU A 130 13.52 17.75 -21.09
CA GLU A 130 13.46 18.47 -22.36
C GLU A 130 14.04 19.89 -22.24
N THR A 131 13.76 20.60 -21.15
CA THR A 131 14.32 21.95 -20.92
C THR A 131 15.82 21.93 -20.70
N VAL A 132 16.35 20.98 -19.94
CA VAL A 132 17.81 20.82 -19.71
C VAL A 132 18.53 20.38 -20.99
N VAL A 133 17.87 19.61 -21.86
CA VAL A 133 18.44 19.22 -23.17
C VAL A 133 18.38 20.37 -24.18
N SER A 134 17.41 21.28 -24.07
CA SER A 134 17.27 22.44 -24.96
C SER A 134 18.31 23.55 -24.71
N GLU A 135 18.92 23.58 -23.52
CA GLU A 135 20.16 24.33 -23.30
C GLU A 135 21.33 23.52 -23.86
N GLU A 136 21.65 23.70 -25.14
CA GLU A 136 22.89 23.20 -25.72
C GLU A 136 24.08 23.80 -24.95
N ILE A 137 24.58 23.08 -23.94
CA ILE A 137 25.84 23.41 -23.29
C ILE A 137 26.94 23.12 -24.32
N GLU A 138 27.33 24.14 -25.08
CA GLU A 138 28.50 24.05 -25.94
C GLU A 138 29.69 23.63 -25.07
N LEU A 139 30.39 22.56 -25.45
CA LEU A 139 31.55 22.07 -24.71
C LEU A 139 32.84 22.46 -25.44
N THR A 140 33.82 22.93 -24.68
CA THR A 140 35.19 23.17 -25.14
C THR A 140 36.18 22.32 -24.36
N MET A 141 37.37 22.09 -24.91
CA MET A 141 38.40 21.30 -24.24
C MET A 141 39.29 22.22 -23.39
N CYS A 142 39.49 21.86 -22.12
CA CYS A 142 40.44 22.58 -21.27
C CYS A 142 41.88 22.40 -21.82
N PRO A 143 42.65 23.47 -22.06
CA PRO A 143 44.00 23.40 -22.61
C PRO A 143 45.03 22.85 -21.61
N SER A 144 44.74 22.89 -20.31
CA SER A 144 45.67 22.45 -19.25
C SER A 144 45.49 20.97 -18.90
N CYS A 145 44.26 20.50 -18.69
CA CYS A 145 44.01 19.09 -18.31
C CYS A 145 43.39 18.21 -19.40
N GLY A 146 42.99 18.78 -20.55
CA GLY A 146 42.45 18.04 -21.69
C GLY A 146 41.05 17.46 -21.49
N ARG A 147 40.27 17.94 -20.51
CA ARG A 147 38.89 17.46 -20.25
C ARG A 147 37.84 18.42 -20.85
N PRO A 148 36.66 17.93 -21.28
CA PRO A 148 35.57 18.78 -21.76
C PRO A 148 34.97 19.61 -20.63
N ILE A 149 34.74 20.90 -20.90
CA ILE A 149 34.15 21.87 -19.97
C ILE A 149 33.11 22.73 -20.72
N PRO A 150 32.12 23.30 -20.01
CA PRO A 150 31.19 24.26 -20.61
C PRO A 150 31.92 25.45 -21.24
N SER A 151 31.52 25.84 -22.46
CA SER A 151 32.15 26.91 -23.25
C SER A 151 32.12 28.25 -22.54
N ASP A 152 31.16 28.51 -21.67
CA ASP A 152 31.03 29.73 -20.87
C ASP A 152 31.92 29.75 -19.60
N SER A 153 32.63 28.64 -19.31
CA SER A 153 33.47 28.54 -18.12
C SER A 153 34.72 29.43 -18.19
N VAL A 154 34.88 30.32 -17.21
CA VAL A 154 36.09 31.18 -17.02
C VAL A 154 37.24 30.38 -16.37
N TYR A 155 36.90 29.41 -15.52
CA TYR A 155 37.83 28.51 -14.84
C TYR A 155 37.43 27.06 -15.10
N CYS A 156 38.40 26.16 -15.22
CA CYS A 156 38.15 24.73 -15.33
C CYS A 156 37.73 24.16 -13.96
N PRO A 157 36.51 23.61 -13.81
CA PRO A 157 36.06 23.06 -12.53
C PRO A 157 36.80 21.79 -12.10
N LEU A 158 37.57 21.18 -13.01
CA LEU A 158 38.26 19.91 -12.78
C LEU A 158 39.72 20.09 -12.36
N CYS A 159 40.40 21.12 -12.86
CA CYS A 159 41.81 21.37 -12.54
C CYS A 159 42.10 22.77 -11.98
N GLY A 160 41.12 23.69 -11.97
CA GLY A 160 41.26 25.04 -11.45
C GLY A 160 41.96 26.04 -12.39
N GLU A 161 42.39 25.62 -13.57
CA GLU A 161 43.05 26.49 -14.54
C GLU A 161 42.10 27.56 -15.10
N ARG A 162 42.58 28.79 -15.28
CA ARG A 162 41.82 29.84 -15.96
C ARG A 162 41.80 29.60 -17.47
N VAL A 163 40.61 29.51 -18.05
CA VAL A 163 40.40 29.13 -19.46
C VAL A 163 40.00 30.32 -20.34
N LYS A 164 39.45 31.39 -19.77
CA LYS A 164 39.11 32.64 -20.46
C LYS A 164 39.43 33.87 -19.60
N GLU A 165 39.66 35.00 -20.25
CA GLU A 165 39.70 36.31 -19.58
C GLU A 165 38.28 36.82 -19.33
N GLU A 166 38.05 37.39 -18.14
CA GLU A 166 36.78 38.07 -17.83
C GLU A 166 36.67 39.31 -18.73
N ARG A 167 35.55 39.46 -19.44
CA ARG A 167 35.22 40.64 -20.23
C ARG A 167 34.45 41.65 -19.41
#